data_AF-A0A7V3BL48-F1
#
_entry.id   AF-A0A7V3BL48-F1
#
_cell.length_a   1.000
_cell.length_b   1.000
_cell.length_c   1.000
_cell.angle_alpha   90.00
_cell.angle_beta   90.00
_cell.angle_gamma   90.00
#
_symmetry.space_group_name_H-M   'P 1'
#
loop_
_entity.id
_entity.type
_entity.pdbx_description
1 polymer ?
#
loop_
_entity_poly.entity_id
_entity_poly.type
_entity_poly.pdbx_seq_one_letter_code
_entity_poly.pdbx_strand_id
1 'polypeptide(L)'
;MALLAVVAVLGAFVVWVPAALFLAIESSWGKALILTAWGAGVVSLIDNLLYPVLVGRRLRLHTLPVFIAIVGGILLMGSAGVILGPVTLAVTVALVDIWRRRMAADRMAESVAVSE
;
A
#
# COMPACT_ATOMS: atom_id res chain seq x y z
N MET A 1 -12.01 1.07 19.03
CA MET A 1 -10.83 0.71 18.22
C MET A 1 -11.18 -0.06 16.94
N ALA A 2 -12.06 -1.06 16.96
CA ALA A 2 -12.44 -1.82 15.75
C ALA A 2 -13.10 -0.98 14.63
N LEU A 3 -13.92 0.02 14.97
CA LEU A 3 -14.57 0.91 13.99
C LEU A 3 -13.57 1.73 13.14
N LEU A 4 -12.46 2.17 13.73
CA LEU A 4 -11.41 2.90 13.01
C LEU A 4 -10.64 1.99 12.04
N ALA A 5 -10.51 0.70 12.38
CA ALA A 5 -9.87 -0.28 11.50
C ALA A 5 -10.70 -0.55 10.23
N VAL A 6 -12.04 -0.52 10.32
CA VAL A 6 -12.93 -0.65 9.16
C VAL A 6 -12.76 0.52 8.19
N VAL A 7 -12.60 1.75 8.70
CA VAL A 7 -12.33 2.94 7.88
C VAL A 7 -10.98 2.83 7.17
N ALA A 8 -9.96 2.30 7.83
CA ALA A 8 -8.64 2.09 7.23
C ALA A 8 -8.63 0.98 6.15
N VAL A 9 -9.49 -0.03 6.27
CA VAL A 9 -9.56 -1.17 5.32
C VAL A 9 -10.46 -0.87 4.12
N LEU A 10 -11.61 -0.23 4.33
CA LEU A 10 -12.59 0.04 3.27
C LEU A 10 -12.47 1.45 2.66
N GLY A 11 -11.65 2.33 3.23
CA GLY A 11 -11.38 3.67 2.72
C GLY A 11 -12.52 4.68 2.97
N ALA A 12 -12.41 5.85 2.34
CA ALA A 12 -13.36 6.95 2.53
C ALA A 12 -14.80 6.64 2.09
N PHE A 13 -15.00 5.58 1.29
CA PHE A 13 -16.31 5.11 0.83
C PHE A 13 -17.28 4.77 1.96
N VAL A 14 -16.76 4.29 3.09
CA VAL A 14 -17.57 3.98 4.28
C VAL A 14 -18.25 5.22 4.88
N VAL A 15 -17.69 6.42 4.67
CA VAL A 15 -18.19 7.65 5.27
C VAL A 15 -19.18 8.37 4.34
N TRP A 16 -18.84 8.52 3.06
CA TRP A 16 -19.67 9.31 2.15
C TRP A 16 -20.88 8.54 1.59
N VAL A 17 -20.81 7.21 1.47
CA VAL A 17 -21.92 6.39 0.94
C VAL A 17 -23.16 6.43 1.85
N PRO A 18 -23.05 6.22 3.19
CA PRO A 18 -24.20 6.34 4.08
C PRO A 18 -24.75 7.77 4.15
N ALA A 19 -23.88 8.78 4.08
CA ALA A 19 -24.28 10.19 4.06
C ALA A 19 -25.06 10.56 2.79
N ALA A 20 -24.63 10.06 1.63
CA ALA A 20 -25.35 10.25 0.37
C ALA A 20 -26.72 9.53 0.39
N LEU A 21 -26.77 8.33 0.97
CA LEU A 21 -28.02 7.58 1.13
C LEU A 21 -29.00 8.30 2.08
N PHE A 22 -28.50 8.88 3.17
CA PHE A 22 -29.31 9.66 4.11
C PHE A 22 -29.90 10.91 3.44
N LEU A 23 -29.10 11.65 2.67
CA LEU A 23 -29.58 12.81 1.91
C LEU A 23 -30.60 12.45 0.81
N ALA A 24 -30.47 11.26 0.22
CA ALA A 24 -31.45 10.75 -0.73
C ALA A 24 -32.80 10.43 -0.05
N ILE A 25 -32.76 9.89 1.17
CA ILE A 25 -33.96 9.63 1.98
C ILE A 25 -34.65 10.94 2.38
N GLU A 26 -33.90 12.01 2.67
CA GLU A 26 -34.43 13.35 2.95
C GLU A 26 -35.00 14.08 1.71
N SER A 27 -35.09 13.42 0.55
CA SER A 27 -35.51 13.99 -0.74
C SER A 27 -34.63 15.14 -1.27
N SER A 28 -33.44 15.35 -0.68
CA SER A 28 -32.48 16.37 -1.11
C SER A 28 -31.59 15.85 -2.23
N TRP A 29 -32.21 15.48 -3.35
CA TRP A 29 -31.56 14.86 -4.51
C TRP A 29 -30.36 15.65 -5.04
N GLY A 30 -30.44 16.98 -5.05
CA GLY A 30 -29.34 17.84 -5.48
C GLY A 30 -28.09 17.71 -4.61
N LYS A 31 -28.24 17.69 -3.28
CA LYS A 31 -27.12 17.52 -2.36
C LYS A 31 -26.58 16.08 -2.40
N ALA A 32 -27.46 15.08 -2.54
CA ALA A 32 -27.07 13.67 -2.66
C ALA A 32 -26.22 13.43 -3.93
N LEU A 33 -26.61 14.03 -5.05
CA LEU A 33 -25.90 13.89 -6.32
C LEU A 33 -24.51 14.56 -6.26
N ILE A 34 -24.44 15.78 -5.71
CA ILE A 34 -23.16 16.51 -5.53
C ILE A 34 -22.22 15.71 -4.62
N LEU A 35 -22.73 15.20 -3.50
CA LEU A 35 -21.93 14.44 -2.54
C LEU A 35 -21.43 13.13 -3.16
N THR A 36 -22.27 12.44 -3.93
CA THR A 36 -21.90 11.19 -4.62
C THR A 36 -20.87 11.45 -5.72
N ALA A 37 -21.06 12.47 -6.54
CA ALA A 37 -20.12 12.84 -7.60
C ALA A 37 -18.77 13.28 -7.02
N TRP A 38 -18.77 14.04 -5.93
CA TRP A 38 -17.56 14.50 -5.25
C TRP A 38 -16.83 13.36 -4.53
N GLY A 39 -17.57 12.53 -3.79
CA GLY A 39 -17.02 11.37 -3.07
C GLY A 39 -16.46 10.29 -4.01
N ALA A 40 -17.19 9.96 -5.07
CA ALA A 40 -16.75 8.97 -6.06
C ALA A 40 -15.71 9.52 -7.03
N GLY A 41 -15.72 10.82 -7.32
CA GLY A 41 -14.78 11.45 -8.24
C GLY A 41 -13.49 11.84 -7.54
N VAL A 42 -13.55 12.83 -6.66
CA VAL A 42 -12.36 13.48 -6.09
C VAL A 42 -11.77 12.65 -4.95
N VAL A 43 -12.60 12.27 -3.97
CA VAL A 43 -12.12 11.56 -2.77
C VAL A 43 -11.57 10.18 -3.15
N SER A 44 -12.33 9.43 -3.95
CA SER A 44 -11.91 8.14 -4.51
C SER A 44 -10.61 8.23 -5.32
N LEU A 45 -10.47 9.22 -6.23
CA LEU A 45 -9.21 9.35 -7.00
C LEU A 45 -8.02 9.62 -6.09
N ILE A 46 -8.18 10.50 -5.10
CA ILE A 46 -7.09 10.89 -4.22
C ILE A 46 -6.62 9.68 -3.40
N ASP A 47 -7.57 8.95 -2.82
CA ASP A 47 -7.26 7.85 -1.91
C ASP A 47 -6.82 6.58 -2.66
N ASN A 48 -7.44 6.24 -3.80
CA ASN A 48 -7.14 4.99 -4.54
C ASN A 48 -6.07 5.13 -5.63
N LEU A 49 -5.78 6.33 -6.14
CA LEU A 49 -4.84 6.50 -7.27
C LEU A 49 -3.65 7.38 -6.92
N LEU A 50 -3.87 8.52 -6.26
CA LEU A 50 -2.77 9.41 -5.88
C LEU A 50 -1.82 8.72 -4.89
N TYR A 51 -2.36 8.03 -3.88
CA TYR A 51 -1.55 7.33 -2.89
C TYR A 51 -0.60 6.29 -3.53
N PRO A 52 -1.06 5.33 -4.36
CA PRO A 52 -0.15 4.41 -5.04
C PRO A 52 0.72 5.06 -6.10
N VAL A 53 0.34 6.19 -6.73
CA VAL A 53 1.23 6.89 -7.67
C VAL A 53 2.36 7.61 -6.95
N LEU A 54 2.09 8.25 -5.80
CA LEU A 54 3.10 8.92 -4.98
C LEU A 54 4.03 7.91 -4.28
N VAL A 55 3.50 6.75 -3.87
CA VAL A 55 4.26 5.72 -3.14
C VAL A 55 4.88 4.67 -4.08
N GLY A 56 4.30 4.47 -5.26
CA GLY A 56 4.54 3.31 -6.12
C GLY A 56 5.68 3.50 -7.09
N ARG A 57 6.92 3.23 -6.63
CA ARG A 57 7.94 2.69 -7.56
C ARG A 57 9.11 1.91 -6.97
N ARG A 58 9.13 1.55 -5.68
CA ARG A 58 10.34 0.93 -5.10
C ARG A 58 10.30 -0.56 -4.75
N LEU A 59 9.15 -1.24 -4.85
CA LEU A 59 9.11 -2.69 -4.63
C LEU A 59 8.36 -3.38 -5.78
N ARG A 60 9.06 -3.62 -6.89
CA ARG A 60 8.63 -4.62 -7.90
C ARG A 60 8.87 -6.03 -7.34
N LEU A 61 8.27 -6.36 -6.20
CA LEU A 61 8.25 -7.75 -5.74
C LEU A 61 7.29 -8.51 -6.64
N HIS A 62 7.79 -9.59 -7.23
CA HIS A 62 6.95 -10.52 -7.97
C HIS A 62 5.85 -11.04 -7.03
N THR A 63 4.64 -11.27 -7.56
CA THR A 63 3.46 -11.65 -6.76
C THR A 63 3.66 -12.92 -5.92
N LEU A 64 4.46 -13.87 -6.42
CA LEU A 64 4.76 -15.14 -5.76
C LEU A 64 5.46 -14.99 -4.39
N PRO A 65 6.61 -14.28 -4.28
CA PRO A 65 7.25 -13.99 -3.01
C PRO A 65 6.31 -13.39 -1.97
N VAL A 66 5.47 -12.43 -2.37
CA VAL A 66 4.51 -11.77 -1.48
C VAL A 66 3.46 -12.75 -0.99
N PHE A 67 2.94 -13.60 -1.88
CA PHE A 67 2.00 -14.66 -1.51
C PHE A 67 2.62 -15.62 -0.48
N ILE A 68 3.84 -16.09 -0.72
CA ILE A 68 4.57 -16.96 0.21
C ILE A 68 4.77 -16.26 1.55
N ALA A 69 5.11 -14.97 1.55
CA ALA A 69 5.29 -14.20 2.77
C ALA A 69 3.97 -14.02 3.55
N ILE A 70 2.83 -13.86 2.88
CA ILE A 70 1.52 -13.82 3.53
C ILE A 70 1.19 -15.18 4.14
N VAL A 71 1.30 -16.27 3.37
CA VAL A 71 0.99 -17.62 3.87
C VAL A 71 1.91 -18.01 5.02
N GLY A 72 3.23 -17.83 4.86
CA GLY A 72 4.21 -18.09 5.91
C GLY A 72 4.01 -17.18 7.13
N GLY A 73 3.70 -15.91 6.91
CA GLY A 73 3.36 -14.96 7.98
C GLY A 73 2.14 -15.40 8.77
N ILE A 74 1.07 -15.84 8.09
CA ILE A 74 -0.13 -16.35 8.76
C ILE A 74 0.20 -17.59 9.61
N LEU A 75 1.00 -18.51 9.08
CA LEU A 75 1.41 -19.73 9.79
C LEU A 75 2.26 -19.43 11.03
N LEU A 76 3.12 -18.42 10.99
CA LEU A 76 4.05 -18.09 12.08
C LEU A 76 3.46 -17.11 13.11
N MET A 77 2.63 -16.17 12.67
CA MET A 77 2.21 -14.99 13.45
C MET A 77 0.68 -14.84 13.52
N GLY A 78 -0.08 -15.78 12.96
CA GLY A 78 -1.55 -15.73 12.92
C GLY A 78 -2.06 -14.61 12.00
N SER A 79 -3.19 -14.00 12.36
CA SER A 79 -3.84 -12.95 11.54
C SER A 79 -2.94 -11.73 11.28
N ALA A 80 -2.06 -11.39 12.22
CA ALA A 80 -1.09 -10.30 12.06
C ALA A 80 -0.08 -10.58 10.91
N GLY A 81 0.12 -11.85 10.58
CA GLY A 81 1.00 -12.33 9.52
C GLY A 81 0.65 -11.84 8.11
N VAL A 82 -0.60 -11.44 7.86
CA VAL A 82 -1.03 -10.87 6.58
C VAL A 82 -0.29 -9.56 6.28
N ILE A 83 -0.04 -8.76 7.31
CA ILE A 83 0.67 -7.48 7.18
C ILE A 83 2.16 -7.69 7.44
N LEU A 84 2.51 -8.41 8.52
CA LEU A 84 3.89 -8.56 8.95
C LEU A 84 4.72 -9.43 7.99
N GLY A 85 4.10 -10.38 7.28
CA GLY A 85 4.77 -11.23 6.29
C GLY A 85 5.38 -10.42 5.15
N PRO A 86 4.58 -9.69 4.35
CA PRO A 86 5.09 -8.81 3.30
C PRO A 86 6.08 -7.76 3.79
N VAL A 87 5.89 -7.20 4.98
CA VAL A 87 6.82 -6.22 5.57
C VAL A 87 8.18 -6.86 5.84
N THR A 88 8.22 -8.05 6.42
CA THR A 88 9.47 -8.78 6.70
C THR A 88 10.20 -9.15 5.40
N LEU A 89 9.45 -9.58 4.38
CA LEU A 89 9.99 -9.84 3.05
C LEU A 89 10.61 -8.57 2.44
N ALA A 90 9.91 -7.43 2.53
CA ALA A 90 10.37 -6.15 1.99
C ALA A 90 11.70 -5.71 2.64
N VAL A 91 11.80 -5.82 3.97
CA VAL A 91 13.03 -5.50 4.71
C VAL A 91 14.17 -6.42 4.30
N THR A 92 13.92 -7.73 4.22
CA THR A 92 14.93 -8.70 3.78
C THR A 92 15.46 -8.37 2.38
N VAL A 93 14.57 -8.13 1.41
CA VAL A 93 14.98 -7.77 0.04
C VAL A 93 15.74 -6.45 0.02
N ALA A 94 15.33 -5.46 0.81
CA ALA A 94 16.02 -4.18 0.92
C ALA A 94 17.45 -4.34 1.46
N LEU A 95 17.64 -5.15 2.51
CA LEU A 95 18.96 -5.44 3.08
C LEU A 95 19.88 -6.13 2.06
N VAL A 96 19.36 -7.13 1.34
CA VAL A 96 20.12 -7.82 0.29
C VAL A 96 20.48 -6.87 -0.86
N ASP A 97 19.59 -5.95 -1.24
CA ASP A 97 19.87 -4.95 -2.28
C ASP A 97 20.98 -3.97 -1.83
N ILE A 98 20.94 -3.51 -0.58
CA ILE A 98 21.99 -2.66 -0.01
C ILE A 98 23.33 -3.40 0.01
N TRP A 99 23.34 -4.67 0.43
CA TRP A 99 24.55 -5.47 0.46
C TRP A 99 25.14 -5.69 -0.94
N ARG A 100 24.30 -6.03 -1.93
CA ARG A 100 24.74 -6.17 -3.33
C ARG A 100 25.36 -4.89 -3.89
N ARG A 101 24.76 -3.73 -3.59
CA ARG A 101 25.28 -2.42 -4.03
C ARG A 101 26.66 -2.13 -3.43
N ARG A 102 26.87 -2.43 -2.15
CA ARG A 102 28.17 -2.24 -1.48
C ARG A 102 29.24 -3.14 -2.11
N MET A 103 28.95 -4.43 -2.25
CA MET A 103 29.89 -5.37 -2.87
C MET A 103 30.25 -5.00 -4.32
N ALA A 104 29.30 -4.44 -5.07
CA ALA A 104 29.57 -3.94 -6.43
C ALA A 104 30.47 -2.70 -6.42
N ALA A 105 30.25 -1.77 -5.49
CA ALA A 105 31.08 -0.58 -5.34
C ALA A 105 32.52 -0.92 -4.95
N ASP A 106 32.71 -1.87 -4.02
CA ASP A 106 34.04 -2.32 -3.59
C ASP A 106 34.83 -2.95 -4.74
N ARG A 107 34.19 -3.78 -5.57
CA ARG A 107 34.82 -4.36 -6.78
C ARG A 107 35.22 -3.31 -7.81
N MET A 108 34.45 -2.24 -7.95
CA MET A 108 34.80 -1.15 -8.87
C MET A 108 36.04 -0.39 -8.37
N ALA A 109 36.12 -0.10 -7.08
CA ALA A 109 37.29 0.55 -6.48
C ALA A 109 38.58 -0.29 -6.67
N GLU A 110 38.47 -1.62 -6.48
CA GLU A 110 39.59 -2.54 -6.67
C GLU A 110 40.04 -2.61 -8.14
N SER A 111 39.11 -2.59 -9.11
CA SER A 111 39.45 -2.60 -10.54
C SER A 111 40.19 -1.34 -11.01
N VAL A 112 39.92 -0.17 -10.40
CA VAL A 112 40.61 1.10 -10.71
C VAL A 112 42.03 1.09 -10.15
N ALA A 113 42.20 0.61 -8.91
CA ALA A 113 43.51 0.55 -8.25
C ALA A 113 44.50 -0.43 -8.90
N VAL A 114 44.02 -1.45 -9.62
CA VAL A 114 44.87 -2.43 -10.35
C VAL A 114 45.29 -1.92 -11.73
N SER A 115 44.63 -0.88 -12.25
CA SER A 115 44.93 -0.28 -13.57
C SER A 115 45.87 0.93 -13.52
N GLU A 116 46.20 1.43 -12.33
CA GLU A 116 47.24 2.46 -12.09
C GLU A 116 48.59 1.82 -11.72
#